data_AF-A0A8S4G4T4-F1
#
_entry.id   AF-A0A8S4G4T4-F1
#
_cell.length_a   1.000
_cell.length_b   1.000
_cell.length_c   1.000
_cell.angle_alpha   90.00
_cell.angle_beta   90.00
_cell.angle_gamma   90.00
#
_symmetry.space_group_name_H-M   'P 1'
#
loop_
_entity.id
_entity.type
_entity.pdbx_description
1 polymer ?
#
loop_
_entity_poly.entity_id
_entity_poly.type
_entity_poly.pdbx_seq_one_letter_code
_entity_poly.pdbx_strand_id
1 'polypeptide(L)'
;MASHLDSPFDLERCGPAVDLALDNVNEKFLAHHGVELQKVQGSYPTCSGALAPGLAADMHFKDDVIAFIGPACAFALEPVARLAAYWNTPIITGMGDQVWR
;
A
#
# COMPACT_ATOMS: atom_id res chain seq x y z
N MET A 1 1.58 3.55 -27.68
CA MET A 1 0.80 4.45 -26.80
C MET A 1 1.51 4.41 -25.46
N ALA A 2 2.31 5.43 -25.14
CA ALA A 2 3.00 5.50 -23.85
C ALA A 2 1.93 5.71 -22.77
N SER A 3 1.75 4.77 -21.86
CA SER A 3 1.00 5.04 -20.63
C SER A 3 1.74 6.17 -19.91
N HIS A 4 1.01 7.23 -19.56
CA HIS A 4 1.53 8.41 -18.89
C HIS A 4 1.81 8.01 -17.43
N LEU A 5 2.88 7.26 -17.21
CA LEU A 5 3.34 6.83 -15.89
C LEU A 5 4.08 8.01 -15.27
N ASP A 6 3.33 8.88 -14.60
CA ASP A 6 3.83 10.12 -14.03
C ASP A 6 4.75 9.87 -12.83
N SER A 7 4.74 8.68 -12.23
CA SER A 7 5.67 8.32 -11.15
C SER A 7 6.22 6.89 -11.19
N PRO A 8 7.42 6.65 -10.61
CA PRO A 8 8.01 5.32 -10.56
C PRO A 8 7.22 4.32 -9.70
N PHE A 9 6.28 4.80 -8.89
CA PHE A 9 5.52 4.02 -7.91
C PHE A 9 4.02 3.93 -8.24
N ASP A 10 3.64 4.26 -9.48
CA ASP A 10 2.26 4.12 -9.93
C ASP A 10 1.79 2.67 -9.80
N LEU A 11 0.50 2.51 -9.52
CA LEU A 11 -0.11 1.21 -9.31
C LEU A 11 0.02 0.29 -10.55
N GLU A 12 0.10 0.86 -11.75
CA GLU A 12 0.36 0.10 -12.98
C GLU A 12 1.75 -0.58 -12.99
N ARG A 13 2.73 -0.03 -12.26
CA ARG A 13 4.07 -0.61 -12.11
C ARG A 13 4.19 -1.48 -10.88
N CYS A 14 3.75 -0.96 -9.73
CA CYS A 14 3.94 -1.63 -8.45
C CYS A 14 2.87 -2.69 -8.16
N GLY A 15 1.64 -2.52 -8.65
CA GLY A 15 0.54 -3.46 -8.44
C GLY A 15 0.86 -4.88 -8.90
N PRO A 16 1.29 -5.09 -10.16
CA PRO A 16 1.68 -6.43 -10.63
C PRO A 16 2.84 -7.05 -9.85
N ALA A 17 3.79 -6.22 -9.37
CA ALA A 17 4.90 -6.70 -8.56
C ALA A 17 4.42 -7.20 -7.18
N VAL A 18 3.45 -6.52 -6.57
CA VAL A 18 2.81 -6.96 -5.32
C VAL A 18 2.01 -8.24 -5.54
N ASP A 19 1.30 -8.36 -6.66
CA ASP A 19 0.52 -9.56 -7.00
C ASP A 19 1.41 -10.79 -7.12
N LEU A 20 2.51 -10.68 -7.87
CA LEU A 20 3.51 -11.76 -7.97
C LEU A 20 4.14 -12.11 -6.61
N ALA A 21 4.33 -11.12 -5.74
CA ALA A 21 4.86 -11.35 -4.40
C ALA A 21 3.85 -12.09 -3.52
N LEU A 22 2.57 -11.74 -3.58
CA LEU A 22 1.49 -12.40 -2.83
C LEU A 22 1.33 -13.86 -3.27
N ASP A 23 1.31 -14.13 -4.57
CA ASP A 23 1.25 -15.49 -5.10
C ASP A 23 2.40 -16.33 -4.56
N ASN A 24 3.62 -15.81 -4.64
CA ASN A 24 4.82 -16.51 -4.15
C ASN A 24 4.78 -16.76 -2.63
N VAL A 25 4.31 -15.77 -1.84
CA VAL A 25 4.19 -15.90 -0.39
C VAL A 25 3.14 -16.93 -0.01
N ASN A 26 1.96 -16.84 -0.61
CA ASN A 26 0.85 -17.75 -0.34
C ASN A 26 1.19 -19.20 -0.73
N GLU A 27 1.76 -19.41 -1.91
CA GLU A 27 2.10 -20.76 -2.39
C GLU A 27 3.25 -21.40 -1.62
N LYS A 28 4.34 -20.67 -1.37
CA LYS A 28 5.57 -21.27 -0.83
C LYS A 28 5.67 -21.22 0.67
N PHE A 29 5.13 -20.19 1.30
CA PHE A 29 5.34 -19.93 2.73
C PHE A 29 4.09 -20.13 3.55
N LEU A 30 2.89 -19.82 3.05
CA LEU A 30 1.68 -19.85 3.87
C LEU A 30 0.77 -21.06 3.63
N ALA A 31 0.88 -21.72 2.48
CA ALA A 31 0.07 -22.89 2.14
C ALA A 31 0.11 -24.00 3.21
N HIS A 32 1.29 -24.26 3.80
CA HIS A 32 1.46 -25.28 4.83
C HIS A 32 0.99 -24.84 6.23
N HIS A 33 0.75 -23.54 6.42
CA HIS A 33 0.18 -22.99 7.65
C HIS A 33 -1.36 -22.85 7.58
N GLY A 34 -1.97 -23.09 6.42
CA GLY A 34 -3.42 -22.94 6.23
C GLY A 34 -3.89 -21.49 6.33
N VAL A 35 -3.01 -20.54 5.99
CA VAL A 35 -3.29 -19.10 5.99
C VAL A 35 -3.12 -18.56 4.56
N GLU A 36 -3.93 -17.60 4.18
CA GLU A 36 -3.83 -16.90 2.89
C GLU A 36 -3.82 -15.39 3.13
N LEU A 37 -2.87 -14.69 2.52
CA LEU A 37 -2.86 -13.24 2.47
C LEU A 37 -3.66 -12.76 1.28
N GLN A 38 -4.58 -11.83 1.52
CA GLN A 38 -5.38 -11.19 0.50
C GLN A 38 -5.09 -9.70 0.47
N LYS A 39 -4.95 -9.12 -0.72
CA LYS A 39 -4.78 -7.67 -0.86
C LYS A 39 -6.12 -6.96 -0.83
N VAL A 40 -6.15 -5.84 -0.11
CA VAL A 40 -7.16 -4.79 -0.26
C VAL A 40 -6.48 -3.63 -0.94
N GLN A 41 -7.10 -3.10 -2.00
CA GLN A 41 -6.47 -2.10 -2.85
C GLN A 41 -7.31 -0.83 -2.92
N GLY A 42 -6.71 0.28 -2.53
CA GLY A 42 -7.22 1.64 -2.74
C GLY A 42 -6.25 2.43 -3.59
N SER A 43 -6.77 3.38 -4.37
CA SER A 43 -5.94 4.29 -5.16
C SER A 43 -6.45 5.72 -5.02
N TYR A 44 -5.56 6.67 -5.23
CA TYR A 44 -5.85 8.09 -5.23
C TYR A 44 -5.10 8.75 -6.40
N PRO A 45 -5.67 9.79 -7.03
CA PRO A 45 -5.14 10.31 -8.30
C PRO A 45 -3.83 11.09 -8.16
N THR A 46 -3.57 11.68 -6.99
CA THR A 46 -2.37 12.49 -6.73
C THR A 46 -1.88 12.28 -5.31
N CYS A 47 -0.59 12.55 -5.06
CA CYS A 47 -0.03 12.46 -3.71
C CYS A 47 -0.74 13.42 -2.74
N SER A 48 -1.78 12.91 -2.06
CA SER A 48 -2.70 13.70 -1.25
C SER A 48 -2.65 13.27 0.21
N GLY A 49 -2.14 14.18 1.06
CA GLY A 49 -2.18 14.01 2.51
C GLY A 49 -3.59 14.08 3.11
N ALA A 50 -4.61 14.46 2.33
CA ALA A 50 -6.00 14.50 2.79
C ALA A 50 -6.78 13.21 2.45
N LEU A 51 -6.59 12.67 1.24
CA LEU A 51 -7.32 11.46 0.80
C LEU A 51 -6.68 10.17 1.33
N ALA A 52 -5.35 10.08 1.35
CA ALA A 52 -4.66 8.86 1.75
C ALA A 52 -5.00 8.39 3.18
N PRO A 53 -5.09 9.28 4.19
CA PRO A 53 -5.50 8.88 5.54
C PRO A 53 -6.93 8.35 5.62
N GLY A 54 -7.85 8.92 4.83
CA GLY A 54 -9.23 8.45 4.76
C GLY A 54 -9.31 7.03 4.19
N LEU A 55 -8.55 6.75 3.13
CA LEU A 55 -8.44 5.40 2.57
C LEU A 55 -7.79 4.41 3.54
N ALA A 56 -6.74 4.84 4.25
CA ALA A 56 -6.10 4.02 5.28
C ALA A 56 -7.04 3.71 6.46
N ALA A 57 -7.87 4.69 6.86
CA ALA A 57 -8.89 4.48 7.87
C ALA A 57 -9.98 3.51 7.40
N ASP A 58 -10.41 3.62 6.14
CA ASP A 58 -11.35 2.66 5.55
C ASP A 58 -10.77 1.24 5.57
N MET A 59 -9.54 1.06 5.11
CA MET A 59 -8.86 -0.25 5.16
C MET A 59 -8.71 -0.79 6.58
N HIS A 60 -8.42 0.08 7.57
CA HIS A 60 -8.28 -0.35 8.96
C HIS A 60 -9.63 -0.74 9.59
N PHE A 61 -10.65 0.11 9.46
CA PHE A 61 -11.92 -0.07 10.19
C PHE A 61 -12.94 -0.92 9.44
N LYS A 62 -12.91 -0.97 8.11
CA LYS A 62 -13.87 -1.74 7.30
C LYS A 62 -13.31 -3.08 6.86
N ASP A 63 -12.04 -3.10 6.46
CA ASP A 63 -11.40 -4.30 5.90
C ASP A 63 -10.47 -5.03 6.89
N ASP A 64 -10.25 -4.48 8.08
CA ASP A 64 -9.42 -5.05 9.16
C ASP A 64 -8.02 -5.47 8.69
N VAL A 65 -7.36 -4.61 7.92
CA VAL A 65 -6.03 -4.92 7.36
C VAL A 65 -4.96 -5.04 8.45
N ILE A 66 -4.12 -6.07 8.33
CA ILE A 66 -3.02 -6.33 9.26
C ILE A 66 -1.74 -5.54 8.97
N ALA A 67 -1.64 -4.92 7.79
CA ALA A 67 -0.49 -4.15 7.34
C ALA A 67 -0.86 -3.23 6.18
N PHE A 68 -0.11 -2.14 6.00
CA PHE A 68 -0.20 -1.30 4.82
C PHE A 68 1.03 -1.45 3.92
N ILE A 69 0.81 -1.52 2.60
CA ILE A 69 1.86 -1.44 1.58
C ILE A 69 1.77 -0.06 0.91
N GLY A 70 2.79 0.76 1.09
CA GLY A 70 2.73 2.20 0.80
C GLY A 70 2.11 3.02 1.94
N PRO A 71 1.77 4.30 1.74
CA PRO A 71 1.96 5.11 0.52
C PRO A 71 3.43 5.23 0.08
N ALA A 72 3.64 5.46 -1.21
CA ALA A 72 4.98 5.70 -1.75
C ALA A 72 5.42 7.15 -1.60
N CYS A 73 4.53 8.13 -1.83
CA CYS A 73 4.89 9.54 -1.73
C CYS A 73 4.88 10.05 -0.29
N ALA A 74 5.89 10.85 0.09
CA ALA A 74 6.12 11.34 1.44
C ALA A 74 4.93 12.12 2.04
N PHE A 75 4.28 12.98 1.24
CA PHE A 75 3.13 13.79 1.69
C PHE A 75 1.88 12.96 2.02
N ALA A 76 1.67 11.85 1.32
CA ALA A 76 0.60 10.91 1.64
C ALA A 76 1.01 9.97 2.78
N LEU A 77 2.29 9.58 2.81
CA LEU A 77 2.84 8.66 3.81
C LEU A 77 2.84 9.27 5.21
N GLU A 78 3.24 10.54 5.39
CA GLU A 78 3.34 11.16 6.73
C GLU A 78 2.07 11.00 7.57
N PRO A 79 0.87 11.43 7.12
CA PRO A 79 -0.33 11.30 7.92
C PRO A 79 -0.79 9.85 8.08
N VAL A 80 -0.61 9.00 7.07
CA VAL A 80 -0.94 7.56 7.16
C VAL A 80 -0.03 6.86 8.18
N ALA A 81 1.26 7.17 8.21
CA ALA A 81 2.22 6.61 9.16
C ALA A 81 1.93 6.99 10.60
N ARG A 82 1.48 8.21 10.86
CA ARG A 82 1.04 8.61 12.21
C ARG A 82 -0.18 7.80 12.67
N LEU A 83 -1.15 7.59 11.79
CA LEU A 83 -2.34 6.78 12.10
C LEU A 83 -1.97 5.31 12.30
N ALA A 84 -1.18 4.73 11.42
CA ALA A 84 -0.75 3.33 11.53
C ALA A 84 0.08 3.10 12.80
N ALA A 85 0.96 4.02 13.18
CA ALA A 85 1.68 3.97 14.45
C ALA A 85 0.73 4.02 15.65
N TYR A 86 -0.32 4.85 15.59
CA TYR A 86 -1.35 4.93 16.62
C TYR A 86 -2.17 3.63 16.72
N TRP A 87 -2.53 3.03 15.58
CA TRP A 87 -3.25 1.75 15.51
C TRP A 87 -2.38 0.52 15.77
N ASN A 88 -1.06 0.71 15.93
CA ASN A 88 -0.09 -0.38 16.02
C ASN A 88 -0.15 -1.33 14.81
N THR A 89 -0.36 -0.76 13.61
CA THR A 89 -0.41 -1.47 12.34
C THR A 89 0.88 -1.18 11.55
N PRO A 90 1.61 -2.21 11.07
CA PRO A 90 2.85 -1.99 10.33
C PRO A 90 2.60 -1.33 8.97
N ILE A 91 3.56 -0.49 8.56
CA ILE A 91 3.67 0.05 7.20
C ILE A 91 4.94 -0.47 6.56
N ILE A 92 4.84 -0.90 5.31
CA ILE A 92 5.97 -1.30 4.47
C ILE A 92 5.92 -0.45 3.20
N THR A 93 6.95 0.37 2.95
CA THR A 93 7.05 1.19 1.75
C THR A 93 8.49 1.22 1.26
N GLY A 94 8.69 1.11 -0.05
CA GLY A 94 10.02 1.13 -0.67
C GLY A 94 10.48 2.52 -1.12
N MET A 95 9.64 3.55 -1.03
CA MET A 95 9.84 4.84 -1.70
C MET A 95 9.42 6.05 -0.83
N GLY A 96 9.24 5.87 0.48
CA GLY A 96 8.64 6.89 1.37
C GLY A 96 9.36 8.25 1.45
N ASP A 97 10.53 8.36 0.84
CA ASP A 97 11.34 9.58 0.71
C ASP A 97 11.01 10.41 -0.55
N GLN A 98 10.18 9.87 -1.46
CA GLN A 98 9.86 10.56 -2.70
C GLN A 98 8.84 11.69 -2.47
N VAL A 99 9.27 12.91 -2.79
CA VAL A 99 8.39 14.07 -2.91
C VAL A 99 7.91 14.18 -4.36
N TRP A 100 6.60 14.03 -4.57
CA TRP A 100 5.97 14.32 -5.85
C TRP A 100 6.23 15.80 -6.20
N ARG A 101 6.82 16.06 -7.38
CA ARG A 101 7.04 17.41 -7.93
C ARG A 101 6.03 17.72 -9.01
#